data_AF-A0A5D4NMW1-F1
#
_entry.id   AF-A0A5D4NMW1-F1
#
_cell.length_a   1.000
_cell.length_b   1.000
_cell.length_c   1.000
_cell.angle_alpha   90.00
_cell.angle_beta   90.00
_cell.angle_gamma   90.00
#
_symmetry.space_group_name_H-M   'P 1'
#
loop_
_entity.id
_entity.type
_entity.pdbx_description
1 polymer ?
#
loop_
_entity_poly.entity_id
_entity_poly.type
_entity_poly.pdbx_seq_one_letter_code
_entity_poly.pdbx_strand_id
1 'polypeptide(L)' 'MSKSQSAGLDWDFYFYVGNTLLGLSMDDFFNITPNHLLKQYIMHLRYHNPDALVEEHSTEVYTLDQTPFI' A
#
# COMPACT_ATOMS: atom_id res chain seq x y z
N MET A 1 -23.02 8.23 10.83
CA MET A 1 -22.14 7.11 10.41
C MET A 1 -21.48 7.49 9.09
N SER A 2 -20.19 7.81 9.15
CA SER A 2 -19.39 8.26 8.01
C SER A 2 -19.19 7.11 7.03
N LYS A 3 -19.72 7.22 5.81
CA LYS A 3 -19.36 6.31 4.71
C LYS A 3 -17.92 6.64 4.34
N SER A 4 -17.06 5.65 4.54
CA SER A 4 -15.60 5.72 4.54
C SER A 4 -15.03 6.30 3.24
N GLN A 5 -14.22 7.35 3.39
CA GLN A 5 -13.36 7.94 2.36
C GLN A 5 -12.31 6.97 1.77
N SER A 6 -12.29 5.69 2.17
CA SER A 6 -11.26 4.71 1.80
C SER A 6 -11.31 4.28 0.32
N ALA A 7 -12.50 4.08 -0.25
CA ALA A 7 -12.61 3.48 -1.60
C ALA A 7 -12.10 4.38 -2.75
N GLY A 8 -12.10 5.71 -2.57
CA GLY A 8 -11.56 6.64 -3.57
C GLY A 8 -10.03 6.69 -3.53
N LEU A 9 -9.46 6.64 -2.33
CA LEU A 9 -8.03 6.75 -2.09
C LEU A 9 -7.26 5.53 -2.63
N ASP A 10 -7.90 4.36 -2.63
CA ASP A 10 -7.31 3.10 -3.11
C ASP A 10 -7.10 3.12 -4.64
N TRP A 11 -8.11 3.55 -5.42
CA TRP A 11 -8.01 3.61 -6.88
C TRP A 11 -7.07 4.70 -7.37
N ASP A 12 -7.11 5.87 -6.74
CA ASP A 12 -6.21 6.98 -7.06
C ASP A 12 -4.75 6.58 -6.83
N PHE A 13 -4.47 5.82 -5.76
CA PHE A 13 -3.14 5.26 -5.51
C PHE A 13 -2.68 4.34 -6.64
N TYR A 14 -3.48 3.34 -7.01
CA TYR A 14 -3.11 2.41 -8.09
C TYR A 14 -2.89 3.15 -9.41
N PHE A 15 -3.77 4.10 -9.72
CA PHE A 15 -3.68 4.89 -10.94
C PHE A 15 -2.41 5.74 -10.98
N TYR A 16 -2.08 6.41 -9.87
CA TYR A 16 -0.85 7.19 -9.74
C TYR A 16 0.40 6.31 -9.88
N VAL A 17 0.45 5.19 -9.16
CA VAL A 17 1.57 4.25 -9.22
C VAL A 17 1.75 3.72 -10.65
N GLY A 18 0.68 3.29 -11.31
CA GLY A 18 0.74 2.75 -12.66
C GLY A 18 1.15 3.80 -13.70
N ASN A 19 0.42 4.90 -13.79
CA ASN A 19 0.61 5.88 -14.88
C ASN A 19 1.77 6.84 -14.63
N THR A 20 1.95 7.30 -13.39
CA THR A 20 2.94 8.35 -13.09
C THR A 20 4.28 7.76 -12.69
N LEU A 21 4.28 6.78 -11.79
CA LEU A 21 5.51 6.25 -11.22
C LEU A 21 6.13 5.14 -12.08
N LEU A 22 5.30 4.24 -12.63
CA LEU A 22 5.75 3.13 -13.48
C LEU A 22 5.68 3.45 -14.99
N GLY A 23 5.02 4.55 -15.37
CA GLY A 23 4.92 4.99 -16.76
C GLY A 23 4.08 4.06 -17.66
N LEU A 24 3.15 3.29 -17.08
CA LEU A 24 2.24 2.44 -17.84
C LEU A 24 1.32 3.30 -18.70
N SER A 25 1.05 2.85 -19.93
CA SER A 25 -0.04 3.41 -20.72
C SER A 25 -1.40 3.10 -20.07
N MET A 26 -2.44 3.83 -20.44
CA MET A 26 -3.80 3.56 -19.96
C MET A 26 -4.24 2.13 -20.31
N ASP A 27 -3.93 1.67 -21.52
CA ASP A 27 -4.26 0.32 -21.97
C ASP A 27 -3.51 -0.74 -21.14
N ASP A 28 -2.22 -0.53 -20.85
CA ASP A 28 -1.45 -1.45 -20.01
C ASP A 28 -1.98 -1.45 -18.57
N PHE A 29 -2.35 -0.29 -18.03
CA PHE A 29 -2.89 -0.17 -16.68
C PHE A 29 -4.24 -0.89 -16.51
N PHE A 30 -5.11 -0.87 -17.51
CA PHE A 30 -6.38 -1.62 -17.42
C PHE A 30 -6.23 -3.12 -17.70
N ASN A 31 -5.14 -3.54 -18.33
CA ASN A 31 -4.86 -4.95 -18.62
C ASN A 31 -3.91 -5.63 -17.61
N ILE A 32 -3.22 -4.86 -16.76
CA ILE A 32 -2.33 -5.40 -15.73
C ILE A 32 -3.11 -6.02 -14.57
N THR A 33 -2.58 -7.11 -14.01
CA THR A 33 -3.14 -7.63 -12.75
C THR A 33 -2.69 -6.79 -11.56
N PRO A 34 -3.56 -6.55 -10.55
CA PRO A 34 -3.17 -5.79 -9.36
C PRO A 34 -1.93 -6.35 -8.64
N ASN A 35 -1.77 -7.67 -8.62
CA ASN A 35 -0.59 -8.34 -8.04
C ASN A 35 0.70 -7.99 -8.80
N HIS A 36 0.65 -7.92 -10.14
CA HIS A 36 1.82 -7.54 -10.92
C HIS A 36 2.20 -6.07 -10.69
N LEU A 37 1.20 -5.18 -10.66
CA LEU A 37 1.40 -3.76 -10.34
C LEU A 37 2.06 -3.56 -8.96
N LEU A 38 1.56 -4.25 -7.94
CA LEU A 38 2.13 -4.21 -6.59
C LEU A 38 3.57 -4.72 -6.53
N LYS A 39 3.89 -5.81 -7.25
CA LYS A 39 5.27 -6.30 -7.34
C LYS A 39 6.22 -5.27 -7.96
N GLN A 40 5.79 -4.60 -9.03
CA GLN A 40 6.56 -3.53 -9.66
C GLN A 40 6.76 -2.35 -8.71
N TYR A 41 5.71 -1.96 -7.98
CA TYR A 41 5.81 -0.91 -6.96
C TYR A 41 6.77 -1.29 -5.83
N ILE A 42 6.71 -2.52 -5.31
CA ILE A 42 7.65 -3.00 -4.28
C ILE A 42 9.08 -2.97 -4.79
N MET A 43 9.33 -3.35 -6.05
CA MET A 43 10.66 -3.24 -6.66
C MET A 43 11.12 -1.78 -6.69
N HIS A 44 10.27 -0.85 -7.14
CA HIS A 44 10.60 0.57 -7.12
C HIS A 44 11.00 1.06 -5.72
N LEU A 45 10.23 0.70 -4.69
CA LEU A 45 10.55 1.03 -3.31
C LEU A 45 11.91 0.45 -2.87
N ARG A 46 12.22 -0.82 -3.18
CA ARG A 46 13.53 -1.40 -2.84
C ARG A 46 14.71 -0.64 -3.43
N TYR A 47 14.57 -0.08 -4.62
CA TYR A 47 15.65 0.65 -5.28
C TYR A 47 15.76 2.11 -4.82
N HIS A 48 14.65 2.78 -4.56
CA HIS A 48 14.63 4.22 -4.31
C HIS A 48 14.45 4.60 -2.84
N ASN A 49 13.75 3.76 -2.07
CA ASN A 49 13.46 3.99 -0.65
C ASN A 49 13.34 2.64 0.09
N PRO A 50 14.46 1.91 0.27
CA PRO A 50 14.44 0.59 0.87
C PRO A 50 13.92 0.60 2.32
N ASP A 51 14.10 1.72 3.03
CA ASP A 51 13.68 1.89 4.43
C ASP A 51 12.15 1.87 4.57
N ALA A 52 11.41 2.23 3.51
CA ALA A 52 9.94 2.16 3.49
C ALA A 52 9.39 0.72 3.55
N LEU A 53 10.24 -0.30 3.35
CA LEU A 53 9.88 -1.71 3.43
C LEU A 53 10.35 -2.37 4.73
N VAL A 54 11.02 -1.62 5.60
CA VAL A 54 11.27 -2.07 6.96
C VAL A 54 9.91 -2.04 7.64
N GLU A 55 9.32 -3.21 7.87
CA GLU A 55 8.22 -3.34 8.79
C GLU A 55 8.74 -2.86 10.15
N GLU A 56 8.48 -1.61 10.51
CA GLU A 56 8.40 -1.24 11.90
C GLU A 56 7.27 -2.09 12.46
N HIS A 57 7.62 -3.29 12.92
CA HIS A 57 6.82 -4.04 13.85
C HIS A 57 6.64 -3.17 15.09
N SER A 58 5.68 -2.24 15.05
CA SER A 58 4.96 -1.85 16.25
C SER A 58 4.12 -3.06 16.67
N THR A 59 4.80 -4.16 17.01
CA THR A 59 4.22 -5.15 17.90
C THR A 59 4.09 -4.39 19.20
N GLU A 60 2.98 -3.67 19.38
CA GLU A 60 2.53 -3.31 20.70
C GLU A 60 2.32 -4.65 21.41
N VAL A 61 3.37 -5.10 22.11
CA VAL A 61 3.32 -6.26 22.98
C VAL A 61 2.46 -5.82 24.16
N TYR A 62 1.15 -5.98 24.03
CA TYR A 62 0.22 -5.82 25.14
C TYR A 62 0.53 -6.92 26.15
N THR A 63 1.14 -6.56 27.27
CA THR A 63 1.30 -7.48 28.40
C THR A 63 -0.03 -7.60 29.15
N LEU A 64 -0.28 -8.73 29.82
CA LEU A 64 -1.58 -9.04 30.45
C LEU A 64 -2.02 -8.02 31.54
N ASP A 65 -1.09 -7.21 32.04
CA ASP A 65 -1.35 -6.09 32.95
C ASP A 65 -1.91 -4.83 32.26
N GLN A 66 -1.82 -4.76 30.93
CA GLN A 66 -2.30 -3.63 30.12
C GLN A 66 -3.71 -3.86 29.56
N THR A 67 -4.33 -5.02 29.79
CA THR A 67 -5.71 -5.28 29.40
C THR A 67 -6.67 -4.85 30.53
N PRO A 68 -7.52 -3.82 30.34
CA PRO A 68 -8.60 -3.55 31.28
C PRO A 68 -9.65 -4.66 31.13
N PHE A 69 -9.67 -5.60 32.07
CA PHE A 69 -10.77 -6.57 32.17
C PHE A 69 -12.02 -5.80 32.63
N ILE A 70 -12.96 -5.59 31.70
CA ILE A 70 -14.34 -5.14 31.96
C ILE A 70 -15.25 -6.35 31.91
#